data_AF-A0A7R8CYY9-F1
#
_entry.id   AF-A0A7R8CYY9-F1
#
_cell.length_a   1.000
_cell.length_b   1.000
_cell.length_c   1.000
_cell.angle_alpha   90.00
_cell.angle_beta   90.00
_cell.angle_gamma   90.00
#
_symmetry.space_group_name_H-M   'P 1'
#
loop_
_entity.id
_entity.type
_entity.pdbx_description
1 polymer ?
#
loop_
_entity_poly.entity_id
_entity_poly.type
_entity_poly.pdbx_seq_one_letter_code
_entity_poly.pdbx_strand_id
1 'polypeptide(L)'
;MGKSLLMQKIIMNSQEPLESMWLRRGSSPVDWCETNYTFSPFIAEFFNTISNVLFILFTPVLIQLHKPYASIMGPGIHIIWALLFVVGLSSAYFHATLSLLGQLLDEVAILWVVMAGFGMWFPKSFMPGWIVETRGRKNFLVLVFCATLMSTHFSFIISNNYPLKEPSVKYWPSDSFELGIPYVQLRADSPGSYFKDPSI
;
A
#
# COMPACT_ATOMS: atom_id res chain seq x y z
N MET A 1 -0.77 -21.88 -43.54
CA MET A 1 0.04 -20.71 -43.12
C MET A 1 -0.77 -19.61 -42.39
N GLY A 2 -2.06 -19.42 -42.67
CA GLY A 2 -2.87 -18.33 -42.05
C GLY A 2 -3.36 -18.53 -40.60
N LYS A 3 -3.45 -19.75 -40.07
CA LYS A 3 -3.93 -19.99 -38.68
C LYS A 3 -2.90 -19.61 -37.60
N SER A 4 -1.60 -19.67 -37.93
CA SER A 4 -0.51 -19.29 -37.02
C SER A 4 -0.43 -17.78 -36.83
N LEU A 5 -0.59 -17.01 -37.92
CA LEU A 5 -0.66 -15.54 -37.87
C LEU A 5 -1.90 -15.03 -37.13
N LEU A 6 -3.04 -15.74 -37.21
CA LEU A 6 -4.26 -15.36 -36.48
C LEU A 6 -4.11 -15.58 -34.96
N MET A 7 -3.53 -16.71 -34.55
CA MET A 7 -3.19 -16.98 -33.14
C MET A 7 -2.17 -15.97 -32.60
N GLN A 8 -1.15 -15.64 -33.40
CA GLN A 8 -0.14 -14.66 -33.00
C GLN A 8 -0.73 -13.24 -32.94
N LYS A 9 -1.70 -12.90 -33.80
CA LYS A 9 -2.47 -11.64 -33.71
C LYS A 9 -3.41 -11.60 -32.50
N ILE A 10 -3.99 -12.73 -32.09
CA ILE A 10 -4.84 -12.82 -30.89
C ILE A 10 -4.00 -12.67 -29.62
N ILE A 11 -2.82 -13.28 -29.56
CA ILE A 11 -1.87 -13.16 -28.44
C ILE A 11 -1.26 -11.74 -28.37
N MET A 12 -1.01 -11.08 -29.51
CA MET A 12 -0.58 -9.67 -29.52
C MET A 12 -1.72 -8.67 -29.28
N ASN A 13 -2.97 -9.13 -29.30
CA ASN A 13 -4.17 -8.32 -29.02
C ASN A 13 -4.78 -8.62 -27.62
N SER A 14 -4.12 -9.46 -26.81
CA SER A 14 -4.54 -9.82 -25.45
C SER A 14 -3.83 -9.01 -24.36
N GLN A 15 -3.30 -7.84 -24.71
CA GLN A 15 -2.94 -6.86 -23.68
C GLN A 15 -4.26 -6.28 -23.18
N GLU A 16 -4.85 -6.92 -22.16
CA GLU A 16 -5.92 -6.32 -21.38
C GLU A 16 -5.51 -4.87 -21.03
N PRO A 17 -6.37 -3.86 -21.26
CA PRO A 17 -6.02 -2.47 -20.98
C PRO A 17 -5.50 -2.35 -19.55
N LEU A 18 -4.43 -1.59 -19.32
CA LEU A 18 -3.81 -1.43 -18.00
C LEU A 18 -4.88 -1.15 -16.92
N GLU A 19 -5.80 -0.23 -17.20
CA GLU A 19 -6.95 0.09 -16.34
C GLU A 19 -7.78 -1.12 -15.89
N SER A 20 -8.03 -2.07 -16.80
CA SER A 20 -8.77 -3.28 -16.49
C SER A 20 -8.02 -4.18 -15.51
N MET A 21 -6.69 -4.26 -15.62
CA MET A 21 -5.84 -5.06 -14.74
C MET A 21 -5.76 -4.45 -13.33
N TRP A 22 -5.70 -3.12 -13.22
CA TRP A 22 -5.64 -2.44 -11.91
C TRP A 22 -6.87 -2.69 -11.05
N LEU A 23 -8.05 -2.72 -11.67
CA LEU A 23 -9.34 -2.90 -10.98
C LEU A 23 -9.81 -4.36 -10.90
N ARG A 24 -9.20 -5.27 -11.68
CA ARG A 24 -9.62 -6.67 -11.74
C ARG A 24 -9.47 -7.34 -10.37
N ARG A 25 -10.49 -8.09 -9.97
CA ARG A 25 -10.45 -8.89 -8.74
C ARG A 25 -9.38 -9.98 -8.81
N GLY A 26 -8.65 -10.17 -7.71
CA GLY A 26 -7.55 -11.13 -7.62
C GLY A 26 -6.35 -10.79 -8.50
N SER A 27 -6.22 -9.54 -8.98
CA SER A 27 -5.06 -9.10 -9.77
C SER A 27 -3.84 -8.74 -8.93
N SER A 28 -4.01 -8.52 -7.62
CA SER A 28 -2.89 -8.31 -6.71
C SER A 28 -2.03 -9.58 -6.63
N PRO A 29 -0.70 -9.45 -6.76
CA PRO A 29 0.22 -10.57 -6.54
C PRO A 29 0.22 -11.04 -5.07
N VAL A 30 -0.17 -10.17 -4.13
CA VAL A 30 -0.21 -10.46 -2.69
C VAL A 30 -1.48 -11.23 -2.35
N ASP A 31 -1.34 -12.34 -1.63
CA ASP A 31 -2.44 -13.10 -1.00
C ASP A 31 -2.10 -13.31 0.47
N TRP A 32 -3.09 -13.20 1.35
CA TRP A 32 -2.89 -13.53 2.75
C TRP A 32 -3.37 -14.96 3.04
N CYS A 33 -3.29 -15.36 4.30
CA CYS A 33 -3.61 -16.72 4.72
C CYS A 33 -5.11 -17.05 4.72
N GLU A 34 -5.99 -16.06 4.62
CA GLU A 34 -7.44 -16.29 4.62
C GLU A 34 -7.89 -16.88 3.28
N THR A 35 -8.76 -17.88 3.31
CA THR A 35 -9.26 -18.51 2.10
C THR A 35 -10.23 -17.58 1.37
N ASN A 36 -10.01 -17.41 0.07
CA ASN A 36 -10.77 -16.52 -0.78
C ASN A 36 -12.21 -17.00 -0.99
N TYR A 37 -13.17 -16.07 -1.02
CA TYR A 37 -14.59 -16.25 -1.34
C TYR A 37 -15.35 -17.32 -0.53
N THR A 38 -14.79 -17.77 0.59
CA THR A 38 -15.35 -18.87 1.39
C THR A 38 -16.71 -18.52 2.01
N PHE A 39 -16.90 -17.26 2.43
CA PHE A 39 -18.13 -16.80 3.09
C PHE A 39 -19.05 -15.98 2.18
N SER A 40 -18.52 -15.40 1.10
CA SER A 40 -19.27 -14.54 0.19
C SER A 40 -18.63 -14.54 -1.20
N PRO A 41 -19.41 -14.64 -2.29
CA PRO A 41 -18.87 -14.55 -3.66
C PRO A 41 -18.45 -13.11 -4.03
N PHE A 42 -18.71 -12.13 -3.17
CA PHE A 42 -18.39 -10.72 -3.42
C PHE A 42 -17.15 -10.23 -2.68
N ILE A 43 -16.76 -10.90 -1.59
CA ILE A 43 -15.67 -10.49 -0.70
C ILE A 43 -14.64 -11.62 -0.71
N ALA A 44 -13.42 -11.33 -1.18
CA ALA A 44 -12.35 -12.33 -1.24
C ALA A 44 -11.97 -12.81 0.17
N GLU A 45 -11.42 -11.94 1.02
CA GLU A 45 -11.03 -12.30 2.40
C GLU A 45 -12.01 -11.66 3.40
N PHE A 46 -12.99 -12.42 3.86
CA PHE A 46 -14.15 -11.92 4.62
C PHE A 46 -13.77 -11.33 5.98
N PHE A 47 -12.99 -12.06 6.78
CA PHE A 47 -12.58 -11.62 8.11
C PHE A 47 -11.56 -10.49 8.05
N ASN A 48 -10.60 -10.54 7.12
CA ASN A 48 -9.67 -9.44 6.88
C ASN A 48 -10.43 -8.17 6.45
N THR A 49 -11.46 -8.30 5.62
CA THR A 49 -12.31 -7.15 5.24
C THR A 49 -13.09 -6.59 6.43
N ILE A 50 -13.79 -7.42 7.21
CA ILE A 50 -14.67 -6.93 8.29
C ILE A 50 -13.89 -6.41 9.49
N SER A 51 -12.70 -6.94 9.76
CA SER A 51 -11.85 -6.46 10.86
C SER A 51 -11.54 -4.95 10.74
N ASN A 52 -11.50 -4.42 9.51
CA ASN A 52 -11.28 -3.00 9.22
C ASN A 52 -12.44 -2.07 9.62
N VAL A 53 -13.63 -2.59 9.92
CA VAL A 53 -14.78 -1.81 10.42
C VAL A 53 -14.42 -1.04 11.68
N LEU A 54 -13.51 -1.58 12.52
CA LEU A 54 -13.02 -0.88 13.70
C LEU A 54 -12.35 0.45 13.33
N PHE A 55 -11.45 0.48 12.35
CA PHE A 55 -10.83 1.72 11.90
C PHE A 55 -11.86 2.69 11.32
N ILE A 56 -12.81 2.19 10.52
CA ILE A 56 -13.82 3.02 9.86
C ILE A 56 -14.78 3.67 10.89
N LEU A 57 -15.22 2.94 11.91
CA LEU A 57 -16.20 3.43 12.88
C LEU A 57 -15.59 4.11 14.09
N PHE A 58 -14.46 3.60 14.61
CA PHE A 58 -13.86 4.17 15.82
C PHE A 58 -13.10 5.46 15.54
N THR A 59 -12.41 5.59 14.40
CA THR A 59 -11.58 6.78 14.17
C THR A 59 -12.37 8.10 14.13
N PRO A 60 -13.59 8.22 13.56
CA PRO A 60 -14.40 9.44 13.67
C PRO A 60 -14.82 9.73 15.11
N VAL A 61 -15.14 8.69 15.90
CA VAL A 61 -15.45 8.83 17.33
C VAL A 61 -14.23 9.35 18.09
N LEU A 62 -13.04 8.80 17.80
CA LEU A 62 -11.78 9.22 18.41
C LEU A 62 -11.41 10.65 18.04
N ILE A 63 -11.73 11.13 16.84
CA ILE A 63 -11.58 12.56 16.48
C ILE A 63 -12.38 13.43 17.44
N GLN A 64 -13.63 13.07 17.76
CA GLN A 64 -14.45 13.85 18.69
C GLN A 64 -13.90 13.78 20.11
N LEU A 65 -13.55 12.58 20.58
CA LEU A 65 -13.05 12.36 21.94
C LEU A 65 -11.70 13.06 22.19
N HIS A 66 -10.85 13.19 21.17
CA HIS A 66 -9.52 13.82 21.31
C HIS A 66 -9.53 15.35 21.16
N LYS A 67 -10.68 16.01 21.00
CA LYS A 67 -10.76 17.48 20.91
C LYS A 67 -10.07 18.21 22.08
N PRO A 68 -10.26 17.81 23.37
CA PRO A 68 -9.57 18.46 24.47
C PRO A 68 -8.05 18.27 24.40
N TYR A 69 -7.58 17.07 24.06
CA TYR A 69 -6.16 16.81 23.85
C TYR A 69 -5.56 17.67 22.72
N ALA A 70 -6.28 17.79 21.60
CA ALA A 70 -5.86 18.58 20.46
C ALA A 70 -5.81 20.09 20.75
N SER A 71 -6.64 20.60 21.66
CA SER A 71 -6.54 22.01 22.10
C SER A 71 -5.23 22.33 22.83
N ILE A 72 -4.58 21.34 23.43
CA ILE A 72 -3.33 21.49 24.18
C ILE A 72 -2.13 21.18 23.28
N MET A 73 -2.19 20.06 22.56
CA MET A 73 -1.05 19.53 21.80
C MET A 73 -1.05 19.95 20.31
N GLY A 74 -2.14 20.54 19.84
CA GLY A 74 -2.36 20.96 18.46
C GLY A 74 -3.25 19.98 17.66
N PRO A 75 -3.79 20.44 16.51
CA PRO A 75 -4.78 19.69 15.73
C PRO A 75 -4.20 18.51 14.94
N GLY A 76 -2.88 18.33 14.93
CA GLY A 76 -2.20 17.29 14.13
C GLY A 76 -2.67 15.86 14.46
N ILE A 77 -3.10 15.61 15.69
CA ILE A 77 -3.68 14.31 16.08
C ILE A 77 -4.93 13.94 15.26
N HIS A 78 -5.75 14.94 14.87
CA HIS A 78 -6.93 14.69 14.04
C HIS A 78 -6.54 14.27 12.61
N ILE A 79 -5.39 14.71 12.12
CA ILE A 79 -4.86 14.27 10.82
C ILE A 79 -4.55 12.77 10.89
N ILE A 80 -3.96 12.28 11.98
CA ILE A 80 -3.67 10.84 12.14
C ILE A 80 -4.94 10.02 12.19
N TRP A 81 -5.95 10.45 12.94
CA TRP A 81 -7.22 9.75 12.97
C TRP A 81 -7.91 9.73 11.59
N ALA A 82 -7.85 10.84 10.85
CA ALA A 82 -8.37 10.90 9.49
C ALA A 82 -7.60 9.99 8.52
N LEU A 83 -6.28 9.90 8.63
CA LEU A 83 -5.48 8.99 7.82
C LEU A 83 -5.74 7.51 8.19
N LEU A 84 -5.92 7.19 9.47
CA LEU A 84 -6.31 5.84 9.92
C LEU A 84 -7.71 5.43 9.44
N PHE A 85 -8.64 6.38 9.30
CA PHE A 85 -9.92 6.14 8.65
C PHE A 85 -9.71 5.73 7.18
N VAL A 86 -8.83 6.43 6.46
CA VAL A 86 -8.48 6.10 5.07
C VAL A 86 -7.81 4.73 5.00
N VAL A 87 -6.90 4.38 5.91
CA VAL A 87 -6.32 3.02 6.00
C VAL A 87 -7.40 1.97 6.12
N GLY A 88 -8.38 2.16 7.03
CA GLY A 88 -9.49 1.21 7.18
C GLY A 88 -10.31 1.03 5.89
N LEU A 89 -10.60 2.11 5.17
CA LEU A 89 -11.31 2.04 3.89
C LEU A 89 -10.47 1.34 2.80
N SER A 90 -9.19 1.71 2.68
CA SER A 90 -8.28 1.15 1.68
C SER A 90 -8.04 -0.34 1.91
N SER A 91 -7.76 -0.74 3.16
CA SER A 91 -7.52 -2.12 3.55
C SER A 91 -8.77 -2.98 3.38
N ALA A 92 -9.95 -2.49 3.77
CA ALA A 92 -11.21 -3.18 3.51
C ALA A 92 -11.45 -3.38 2.01
N TYR A 93 -11.18 -2.36 1.18
CA TYR A 93 -11.31 -2.47 -0.26
C TYR A 93 -10.30 -3.45 -0.87
N PHE A 94 -9.05 -3.45 -0.39
CA PHE A 94 -8.03 -4.41 -0.80
C PHE A 94 -8.46 -5.83 -0.48
N HIS A 95 -8.77 -6.15 0.78
CA HIS A 95 -9.15 -7.51 1.19
C HIS A 95 -10.47 -7.98 0.57
N ALA A 96 -11.39 -7.06 0.25
CA ALA A 96 -12.62 -7.43 -0.45
C ALA A 96 -12.38 -7.81 -1.92
N THR A 97 -11.39 -7.21 -2.58
CA THR A 97 -11.20 -7.33 -4.04
C THR A 97 -9.95 -8.11 -4.45
N LEU A 98 -8.91 -8.12 -3.61
CA LEU A 98 -7.53 -8.48 -3.94
C LEU A 98 -7.08 -7.87 -5.28
N SER A 99 -7.43 -6.61 -5.52
CA SER A 99 -7.04 -5.87 -6.72
C SER A 99 -5.71 -5.14 -6.53
N LEU A 100 -4.97 -4.95 -7.62
CA LEU A 100 -3.73 -4.16 -7.61
C LEU A 100 -3.96 -2.71 -7.16
N LEU A 101 -5.06 -2.08 -7.58
CA LEU A 101 -5.42 -0.76 -7.09
C LEU A 101 -5.65 -0.76 -5.58
N GLY A 102 -6.40 -1.75 -5.07
CA GLY A 102 -6.65 -1.88 -3.64
C GLY A 102 -5.36 -2.03 -2.84
N GLN A 103 -4.44 -2.87 -3.33
CA GLN A 103 -3.12 -3.05 -2.72
C GLN A 103 -2.37 -1.71 -2.63
N LEU A 104 -2.27 -0.98 -3.74
CA LEU A 104 -1.55 0.30 -3.76
C LEU A 104 -2.21 1.31 -2.82
N LEU A 105 -3.54 1.39 -2.78
CA LEU A 105 -4.26 2.30 -1.90
C LEU A 105 -4.02 1.98 -0.42
N ASP A 106 -3.95 0.69 -0.05
CA ASP A 106 -3.70 0.26 1.32
C ASP A 106 -2.26 0.58 1.76
N GLU A 107 -1.28 0.15 0.97
CA GLU A 107 0.14 0.39 1.24
C GLU A 107 0.47 1.89 1.31
N VAL A 108 -0.07 2.70 0.38
CA VAL A 108 0.13 4.15 0.38
C VAL A 108 -0.58 4.79 1.58
N ALA A 109 -1.78 4.36 1.96
CA ALA A 109 -2.46 4.92 3.14
C ALA A 109 -1.63 4.69 4.42
N ILE A 110 -1.06 3.50 4.59
CA ILE A 110 -0.19 3.17 5.73
C ILE A 110 1.08 4.05 5.72
N LEU A 111 1.74 4.18 4.56
CA LEU A 111 2.91 5.05 4.41
C LEU A 111 2.61 6.48 4.88
N TRP A 112 1.47 7.04 4.48
CA TRP A 112 1.08 8.39 4.87
C TRP A 112 0.83 8.54 6.38
N VAL A 113 0.21 7.55 7.04
CA VAL A 113 0.05 7.54 8.51
C VAL A 113 1.42 7.54 9.19
N VAL A 114 2.31 6.63 8.77
CA VAL A 114 3.65 6.47 9.36
C VAL A 114 4.46 7.75 9.19
N MET A 115 4.44 8.35 8.00
CA MET A 115 5.20 9.56 7.71
C MET A 115 4.62 10.79 8.40
N ALA A 116 3.30 10.93 8.50
CA ALA A 116 2.68 11.98 9.30
C ALA A 116 3.05 11.86 10.77
N GLY A 117 3.03 10.64 11.32
CA GLY A 117 3.44 10.37 12.69
C GLY A 117 4.92 10.70 12.92
N PHE A 118 5.80 10.23 12.03
CA PHE A 118 7.21 10.59 12.03
C PHE A 118 7.40 12.11 12.03
N GLY A 119 6.77 12.83 11.11
CA GLY A 119 6.85 14.28 11.02
C GLY A 119 6.48 15.02 12.32
N MET A 120 5.37 14.61 12.95
CA MET A 120 4.85 15.28 14.15
C MET A 120 5.65 14.94 15.41
N TRP A 121 5.96 13.66 15.62
CA TRP A 121 6.56 13.17 16.87
C TRP A 121 8.08 13.00 16.83
N PHE A 122 8.74 13.25 15.69
CA PHE A 122 10.20 13.19 15.63
C PHE A 122 10.84 14.11 16.68
N PRO A 123 11.77 13.63 17.53
CA PRO A 123 12.34 14.45 18.61
C PRO A 123 13.15 15.62 18.05
N LYS A 124 12.99 16.81 18.65
CA LYS A 124 13.74 18.01 18.23
C LYS A 124 15.26 17.87 18.43
N SER A 125 15.70 17.10 19.42
CA SER A 125 17.12 16.89 19.73
C SER A 125 17.90 16.21 18.61
N PHE A 126 17.23 15.39 17.79
CA PHE A 126 17.84 14.70 16.65
C PHE A 126 17.63 15.43 15.33
N MET A 127 16.96 16.59 15.33
CA MET A 127 16.83 17.38 14.11
C MET A 127 18.18 18.01 13.75
N PRO A 128 18.60 17.95 12.49
CA PRO A 128 19.84 18.57 12.08
C PRO A 128 19.75 20.09 12.24
N GLY A 129 20.84 20.72 12.69
CA GLY A 129 20.85 22.13 13.10
C GLY A 129 20.35 23.11 12.04
N TRP A 130 20.58 22.82 10.75
CA TRP A 130 20.12 23.62 9.62
C TRP A 130 18.58 23.67 9.47
N ILE A 131 17.83 22.77 10.12
CA ILE A 131 16.37 22.80 10.13
C ILE A 131 15.85 23.63 11.32
N VAL A 132 16.56 23.68 12.45
CA VAL A 132 15.99 24.05 13.76
C VAL A 132 15.63 25.53 13.89
N GLU A 133 16.25 26.45 13.14
CA GLU A 133 16.04 27.90 13.25
C GLU A 133 14.56 28.31 13.14
N THR A 134 13.95 28.64 14.28
CA THR A 134 12.61 29.25 14.54
C THR A 134 11.36 28.67 13.86
N ARG A 135 11.47 27.92 12.76
CA ARG A 135 10.39 27.23 12.02
C ARG A 135 10.68 25.75 11.81
N GLY A 136 11.66 25.17 12.50
CA GLY A 136 12.19 23.86 12.16
C GLY A 136 11.19 22.71 12.11
N ARG A 137 10.19 22.69 13.00
CA ARG A 137 9.12 21.68 12.91
C ARG A 137 8.31 21.83 11.61
N LYS A 138 7.98 23.05 11.19
CA LYS A 138 7.22 23.28 9.95
C LYS A 138 8.04 22.89 8.73
N ASN A 139 9.31 23.29 8.67
CA ASN A 139 10.22 22.91 7.58
C ASN A 139 10.42 21.39 7.54
N PHE A 140 10.59 20.74 8.69
CA PHE A 140 10.68 19.29 8.79
C PHE A 140 9.40 18.59 8.29
N LEU A 141 8.22 19.07 8.70
CA LEU A 141 6.95 18.55 8.21
C LEU A 141 6.82 18.69 6.69
N VAL A 142 7.24 19.83 6.12
CA VAL A 142 7.26 20.04 4.65
C VAL A 142 8.21 19.05 3.97
N LEU A 143 9.41 18.84 4.51
CA LEU A 143 10.37 17.88 3.96
C LEU A 143 9.82 16.45 3.99
N VAL A 144 9.26 16.02 5.12
CA VAL A 144 8.63 14.70 5.28
C VAL A 144 7.46 14.54 4.32
N PHE A 145 6.63 15.58 4.16
CA PHE A 145 5.52 15.59 3.22
C PHE A 145 6.01 15.46 1.76
N CYS A 146 7.00 16.25 1.35
CA CYS A 146 7.61 16.14 0.02
C CYS A 146 8.22 14.75 -0.22
N ALA A 147 8.94 14.19 0.76
CA ALA A 147 9.48 12.84 0.67
C ALA A 147 8.38 11.77 0.53
N THR A 148 7.27 11.93 1.25
CA THR A 148 6.11 11.03 1.17
C THR A 148 5.44 11.11 -0.21
N LEU A 149 5.29 12.30 -0.77
CA LEU A 149 4.79 12.51 -2.13
C LEU A 149 5.70 11.87 -3.18
N MET A 150 7.01 12.09 -3.07
CA MET A 150 7.99 11.46 -3.96
C MET A 150 7.90 9.95 -3.88
N SER A 151 7.87 9.37 -2.67
CA SER A 151 7.73 7.94 -2.46
C SER A 151 6.43 7.41 -3.08
N THR A 152 5.30 8.10 -2.89
CA THR A 152 4.01 7.72 -3.48
C THR A 152 4.06 7.75 -5.00
N HIS A 153 4.69 8.77 -5.59
CA HIS A 153 4.88 8.87 -7.03
C HIS A 153 5.76 7.74 -7.57
N PHE A 154 6.86 7.43 -6.89
CA PHE A 154 7.71 6.29 -7.25
C PHE A 154 6.96 4.96 -7.16
N SER A 155 6.16 4.73 -6.12
CA SER A 155 5.31 3.54 -6.02
C SER A 155 4.36 3.44 -7.20
N PHE A 156 3.69 4.53 -7.58
CA PHE A 156 2.81 4.55 -8.74
C PHE A 156 3.55 4.27 -10.06
N ILE A 157 4.75 4.85 -10.26
CA ILE A 157 5.59 4.57 -11.44
C ILE A 157 5.96 3.08 -11.48
N ILE A 158 6.43 2.51 -10.37
CA ILE A 158 6.85 1.11 -10.31
C ILE A 158 5.65 0.19 -10.58
N SER A 159 4.50 0.43 -9.96
CA SER A 159 3.29 -0.35 -10.17
C SER A 159 2.76 -0.25 -11.61
N ASN A 160 2.96 0.88 -12.30
CA ASN A 160 2.57 0.99 -13.72
C ASN A 160 3.52 0.24 -14.66
N ASN A 161 4.83 0.22 -14.37
CA ASN A 161 5.81 -0.44 -15.23
C ASN A 161 5.94 -1.94 -14.92
N TYR A 162 5.71 -2.34 -13.67
CA TYR A 162 5.90 -3.69 -13.15
C TYR A 162 4.76 -4.14 -12.22
N PRO A 163 3.51 -4.16 -12.69
CA PRO A 163 2.29 -4.31 -11.87
C PRO A 163 2.20 -5.61 -11.06
N LEU A 164 2.83 -6.68 -11.53
CA LEU A 164 2.72 -8.03 -10.93
C LEU A 164 4.03 -8.49 -10.29
N LYS A 165 5.05 -7.63 -10.25
CA LYS A 165 6.36 -7.97 -9.70
C LYS A 165 6.51 -7.42 -8.30
N GLU A 166 6.54 -8.32 -7.33
CA GLU A 166 6.79 -7.95 -5.95
C GLU A 166 8.29 -7.69 -5.70
N PRO A 167 8.63 -6.68 -4.88
CA PRO A 167 9.96 -6.53 -4.35
C PRO A 167 10.22 -7.64 -3.32
N SER A 168 11.26 -8.43 -3.55
CA SER A 168 11.79 -9.40 -2.60
C SER A 168 13.08 -8.87 -2.00
N VAL A 169 13.22 -8.99 -0.68
CA VAL A 169 14.49 -8.70 -0.01
C VAL A 169 15.38 -9.94 -0.13
N LYS A 170 16.60 -9.72 -0.59
CA LYS A 170 17.66 -10.72 -0.77
C LYS A 170 18.92 -10.27 -0.05
N TYR A 171 19.79 -11.21 0.29
CA TYR A 171 21.02 -10.91 1.02
C TYR A 171 22.26 -11.30 0.23
N TRP A 172 23.22 -10.39 0.14
CA TRP A 172 24.54 -10.66 -0.44
C TRP A 172 25.51 -11.12 0.66
N PRO A 173 26.35 -12.15 0.45
CA PRO A 173 26.51 -12.92 -0.78
C PRO A 173 25.48 -14.04 -0.99
N SER A 174 24.75 -14.43 0.06
CA SER A 174 23.69 -15.44 0.02
C SER A 174 22.61 -15.13 1.05
N ASP A 175 21.36 -15.50 0.75
CA ASP A 175 20.22 -15.45 1.68
C ASP A 175 20.43 -16.30 2.95
N SER A 176 21.31 -17.31 2.88
CA SER A 176 21.67 -18.18 4.00
C SER A 176 22.83 -17.67 4.84
N PHE A 177 23.43 -16.54 4.48
CA PHE A 177 24.58 -15.99 5.18
C PHE A 177 24.14 -15.20 6.42
N GLU A 178 24.73 -15.50 7.58
CA GLU A 178 24.32 -14.92 8.88
C GLU A 178 24.44 -13.38 8.94
N LEU A 179 25.33 -12.80 8.12
CA LEU A 179 25.60 -11.35 8.10
C LEU A 179 25.54 -10.78 6.67
N GLY A 180 24.48 -11.10 5.95
CA GLY A 180 24.31 -10.64 4.57
C GLY A 180 23.88 -9.17 4.47
N ILE A 181 24.32 -8.49 3.41
CA ILE A 181 23.87 -7.12 3.10
C ILE A 181 22.52 -7.22 2.36
N PRO A 182 21.43 -6.63 2.90
CA PRO A 182 20.13 -6.68 2.26
C PRO A 182 20.11 -5.81 1.00
N TYR A 183 19.54 -6.33 -0.07
CA TYR A 183 19.21 -5.61 -1.29
C TYR A 183 17.82 -6.02 -1.78
N VAL A 184 17.19 -5.14 -2.58
CA VAL A 184 15.85 -5.39 -3.13
C VAL A 184 15.98 -5.92 -4.54
N GLN A 185 15.29 -7.02 -4.83
CA GLN A 185 15.20 -7.64 -6.14
C GLN A 185 13.74 -7.87 -6.51
N LEU A 186 13.34 -7.49 -7.72
CA LEU A 186 12.01 -7.85 -8.24
C LEU A 186 11.96 -9.35 -8.51
N ARG A 187 10.95 -10.03 -7.97
CA ARG A 187 10.78 -11.48 -8.17
C ARG A 187 10.54 -11.78 -9.65
N ALA A 188 11.21 -12.81 -10.17
CA ALA A 188 10.96 -13.31 -11.53
C ALA A 188 9.66 -14.10 -11.60
N ASP A 189 9.01 -14.04 -12.76
CA ASP A 189 7.72 -14.66 -13.05
C ASP A 189 7.73 -16.18 -12.83
N SER A 190 6.70 -16.70 -12.13
CA SER A 190 6.40 -18.14 -12.11
C SER A 190 5.26 -18.42 -13.10
N PRO A 191 5.44 -19.28 -14.11
CA PRO A 191 4.40 -19.52 -15.10
C PRO A 191 3.18 -20.19 -14.44
N GLY A 192 2.07 -19.43 -14.29
CA GLY A 192 0.78 -19.91 -13.78
C GLY A 192 0.17 -19.13 -12.60
N SER A 193 0.85 -18.11 -12.05
CA SER A 193 0.44 -17.45 -10.80
C SER A 193 -0.48 -16.23 -10.94
N TYR A 194 -0.94 -15.90 -12.15
CA TYR A 194 -1.49 -14.55 -12.41
C TYR A 194 -2.97 -14.36 -12.13
N PHE A 195 -3.73 -15.43 -11.92
CA PHE A 195 -5.16 -15.32 -11.62
C PHE A 195 -5.52 -16.31 -10.53
N LYS A 196 -5.90 -15.78 -9.36
CA LYS A 196 -6.58 -16.54 -8.32
C LYS A 196 -7.98 -16.88 -8.85
N ASP A 197 -8.25 -18.15 -9.05
CA ASP A 197 -9.49 -18.63 -9.66
C ASP A 197 -10.68 -18.24 -8.77
N PRO A 198 -11.70 -17.52 -9.28
CA PRO A 198 -12.92 -17.24 -8.53
C PRO A 198 -13.82 -18.47 -8.35
N SER A 199 -13.43 -19.66 -8.85
CA SER A 199 -14.25 -20.89 -8.84
C SER A 199 -13.79 -21.98 -7.88
N ILE A 200 -12.94 -21.66 -6.90
CA ILE A 200 -12.68 -22.51 -5.72
C ILE A 200 -13.01 -21.73 -4.45
#